data_AF-A0A523JBC6-F1
#
_entry.id   AF-A0A523JBC6-F1
#
_cell.length_a   1.000
_cell.length_b   1.000
_cell.length_c   1.000
_cell.angle_alpha   90.00
_cell.angle_beta   90.00
_cell.angle_gamma   90.00
#
_symmetry.space_group_name_H-M   'P 1'
#
loop_
_entity.id
_entity.type
_entity.pdbx_description
1 polymer ?
#
loop_
_entity_poly.entity_id
_entity_poly.type
_entity_poly.pdbx_seq_one_letter_code
_entity_poly.pdbx_strand_id
1 'polypeptide(L)'
;MERIDALLSRIEFERGFPQGEVRLLVLATETPAGLLGIRELALCPRVDALTWGPEDLAAAIGARRNRDEQGRYLEVFRYARVMTLLAAARAGVQPVATVYVDIRDHEGFRRERREAA
;
A
#
# COMPACT_ATOMS: atom_id res chain seq x y z
N MET A 1 3.00 -13.25 -6.83
CA MET A 1 4.23 -12.48 -7.12
C MET A 1 5.09 -13.16 -8.17
N GLU A 2 5.38 -14.45 -8.06
CA GLU A 2 6.16 -15.23 -9.05
C GLU A 2 5.72 -15.04 -10.51
N ARG A 3 4.41 -15.07 -10.78
CA ARG A 3 3.89 -14.84 -12.14
C ARG A 3 4.21 -13.44 -12.68
N ILE A 4 4.16 -12.41 -11.82
CA ILE A 4 4.50 -11.03 -12.20
C ILE A 4 6.00 -10.93 -12.44
N ASP A 5 6.81 -11.50 -11.56
CA ASP A 5 8.26 -11.56 -11.68
C ASP A 5 8.70 -12.22 -13.00
N ALA A 6 8.10 -13.36 -13.36
CA ALA A 6 8.38 -14.05 -14.61
C ALA A 6 8.00 -13.21 -15.85
N LEU A 7 6.84 -12.54 -15.81
CA LEU A 7 6.39 -11.67 -16.90
C LEU A 7 7.32 -10.47 -17.08
N LEU A 8 7.70 -9.80 -15.99
CA LEU A 8 8.60 -8.66 -16.03
C LEU A 8 10.01 -9.07 -16.47
N SER A 9 10.52 -10.19 -15.96
CA SER A 9 11.84 -10.71 -16.37
C SER A 9 11.89 -11.01 -17.86
N ARG A 10 10.81 -11.54 -18.44
CA ARG A 10 10.71 -11.74 -19.89
C ARG A 10 10.71 -10.40 -20.64
N ILE A 11 9.93 -9.43 -20.20
CA ILE A 11 9.87 -8.10 -20.83
C ILE A 11 11.22 -7.38 -20.75
N GLU A 12 11.90 -7.43 -19.60
CA GLU A 12 13.25 -6.87 -19.41
C GLU A 12 14.22 -7.47 -20.43
N PHE A 13 14.23 -8.80 -20.57
CA PHE A 13 15.05 -9.49 -21.55
C PHE A 13 14.74 -9.07 -22.99
N GLU A 14 13.47 -9.09 -23.39
CA GLU A 14 13.02 -8.70 -24.74
C GLU A 14 13.37 -7.25 -25.10
N ARG A 15 13.50 -6.38 -24.10
CA ARG A 15 13.81 -4.95 -24.25
C ARG A 15 15.27 -4.60 -23.98
N GLY A 16 16.11 -5.57 -23.60
CA GLY A 16 17.52 -5.37 -23.30
C GLY A 16 17.81 -4.68 -21.96
N PHE A 17 16.87 -4.70 -21.02
CA PHE A 17 17.10 -4.23 -19.65
C PHE A 17 17.72 -5.32 -18.76
N PRO A 18 18.62 -4.97 -17.82
CA PRO A 18 19.01 -5.83 -16.72
C PRO A 18 17.84 -6.52 -16.01
N GLN A 19 18.07 -7.78 -15.63
CA GLN A 19 17.09 -8.54 -14.85
C GLN A 19 16.87 -7.90 -13.48
N GLY A 20 15.61 -7.68 -13.12
CA GLY A 20 15.25 -7.10 -11.82
C GLY A 20 15.22 -5.57 -11.78
N GLU A 21 15.49 -4.91 -12.91
CA GLU A 21 15.52 -3.45 -13.00
C GLU A 21 14.15 -2.81 -12.78
N VAL A 22 13.07 -3.43 -13.28
CA VAL A 22 11.71 -2.98 -13.00
C VAL A 22 11.34 -3.35 -11.56
N ARG A 23 11.29 -2.33 -10.72
CA ARG A 23 10.88 -2.36 -9.31
C ARG A 23 9.37 -2.16 -9.15
N LEU A 24 8.82 -2.62 -8.03
CA LEU A 24 7.39 -2.58 -7.73
C LEU A 24 7.09 -1.77 -6.48
N LEU A 25 6.21 -0.78 -6.63
CA LEU A 25 5.43 -0.21 -5.55
C LEU A 25 4.12 -0.99 -5.46
N VAL A 26 3.93 -1.72 -4.35
CA VAL A 26 2.77 -2.60 -4.18
C VAL A 26 1.72 -1.95 -3.29
N LEU A 27 0.52 -1.79 -3.83
CA LEU A 27 -0.67 -1.41 -3.09
C LEU A 27 -1.34 -2.68 -2.55
N ALA A 28 -0.86 -3.15 -1.39
CA ALA A 28 -1.16 -4.50 -0.90
C ALA A 28 -2.51 -4.59 -0.16
N THR A 29 -2.99 -3.51 0.45
CA THR A 29 -4.06 -3.59 1.46
C THR A 29 -5.48 -3.42 0.93
N GLU A 30 -5.70 -3.37 -0.38
CA GLU A 30 -7.03 -3.09 -0.97
C GLU A 30 -7.99 -4.28 -0.90
N THR A 31 -7.50 -5.45 -0.49
CA THR A 31 -8.31 -6.63 -0.20
C THR A 31 -7.94 -7.21 1.17
N PRO A 32 -8.86 -7.93 1.84
CA PRO A 32 -8.54 -8.61 3.10
C PRO A 32 -7.36 -9.57 2.97
N ALA A 33 -7.30 -10.34 1.86
CA ALA A 33 -6.21 -11.27 1.61
C ALA A 33 -4.86 -10.54 1.46
N GLY A 34 -4.83 -9.43 0.73
CA GLY A 34 -3.62 -8.64 0.55
C GLY A 34 -3.14 -7.97 1.84
N LEU A 35 -4.07 -7.42 2.65
CA LEU A 35 -3.75 -6.86 3.96
C LEU A 35 -3.18 -7.92 4.91
N LEU A 36 -3.81 -9.10 4.99
CA LEU A 36 -3.35 -10.18 5.89
C LEU A 36 -2.03 -10.81 5.42
N GLY A 37 -1.78 -10.84 4.11
CA GLY A 37 -0.53 -11.36 3.50
C GLY A 37 0.55 -10.32 3.24
N ILE A 38 0.39 -9.08 3.73
CA ILE A 38 1.31 -7.97 3.40
C ILE A 38 2.75 -8.23 3.86
N ARG A 39 2.93 -9.03 4.92
CA ARG A 39 4.23 -9.37 5.49
C ARG A 39 5.08 -10.19 4.53
N GLU A 40 4.46 -11.13 3.83
CA GLU A 40 5.10 -12.00 2.84
C GLU A 40 5.27 -11.26 1.51
N LEU A 41 4.28 -10.45 1.12
CA LEU A 41 4.37 -9.62 -0.09
C LEU A 41 5.55 -8.65 -0.04
N ALA A 42 5.79 -8.02 1.12
CA ALA A 42 6.88 -7.08 1.34
C ALA A 42 8.27 -7.67 1.07
N LEU A 43 8.46 -8.97 1.29
CA LEU A 43 9.74 -9.67 1.15
C LEU A 43 10.01 -10.15 -0.28
N CYS A 44 9.09 -9.91 -1.23
CA CYS A 44 9.29 -10.31 -2.61
C CYS A 44 10.42 -9.48 -3.25
N PRO A 45 11.40 -10.09 -3.96
CA PRO A 45 12.62 -9.40 -4.40
C PRO A 45 12.45 -8.13 -5.25
N ARG A 46 11.34 -8.03 -6.00
CA ARG A 46 11.03 -6.87 -6.85
C ARG A 46 10.33 -5.73 -6.11
N VAL A 47 9.86 -5.94 -4.89
CA VAL A 47 9.16 -4.92 -4.11
C VAL A 47 10.18 -3.91 -3.59
N ASP A 48 9.89 -2.65 -3.82
CA ASP A 48 10.75 -1.51 -3.47
C ASP A 48 10.01 -0.48 -2.61
N ALA A 49 8.68 -0.52 -2.67
CA ALA A 49 7.80 0.25 -1.82
C ALA A 49 6.48 -0.47 -1.54
N LEU A 50 5.87 -0.16 -0.40
CA LEU A 50 4.50 -0.56 -0.08
C LEU A 50 3.64 0.67 0.15
N THR A 51 2.40 0.60 -0.32
CA THR A 51 1.36 1.58 0.00
C THR A 51 0.08 0.88 0.42
N TRP A 52 -0.91 1.67 0.83
CA TRP A 52 -2.19 1.21 1.33
C TRP A 52 -3.31 2.09 0.80
N GLY A 53 -4.53 1.53 0.77
CA GLY A 53 -5.71 2.17 0.19
C GLY A 53 -6.94 1.89 1.06
N PRO A 54 -7.53 2.90 1.71
CA PRO A 54 -8.69 2.71 2.57
C PRO A 54 -10.01 2.62 1.78
N GLU A 55 -10.08 3.15 0.56
CA GLU A 55 -11.30 3.16 -0.27
C GLU A 55 -11.64 1.76 -0.78
N ASP A 56 -10.71 1.13 -1.48
CA ASP A 56 -10.94 -0.21 -2.06
C ASP A 56 -11.04 -1.28 -0.97
N LEU A 57 -10.29 -1.15 0.13
CA LEU A 57 -10.46 -2.03 1.28
C LEU A 57 -11.87 -1.89 1.89
N ALA A 58 -12.42 -0.67 1.96
CA ALA A 58 -13.78 -0.46 2.47
C ALA A 58 -14.81 -1.16 1.59
N ALA A 59 -14.67 -1.02 0.27
CA ALA A 59 -15.51 -1.72 -0.70
C ALA A 59 -15.40 -3.24 -0.54
N ALA A 60 -14.18 -3.77 -0.41
CA ALA A 60 -13.92 -5.20 -0.31
C ALA A 60 -14.50 -5.85 0.97
N ILE A 61 -14.58 -5.11 2.08
CA ILE A 61 -15.15 -5.61 3.36
C ILE A 61 -16.60 -5.17 3.58
N GLY A 62 -17.21 -4.43 2.66
CA GLY A 62 -18.57 -3.91 2.79
C GLY A 62 -18.72 -2.80 3.85
N ALA A 63 -17.65 -2.06 4.15
CA ALA A 63 -17.72 -0.92 5.06
C ALA A 63 -18.38 0.28 4.35
N ARG A 64 -19.34 0.92 5.03
CA ARG A 64 -20.05 2.09 4.48
C ARG A 64 -19.23 3.38 4.45
N ARG A 65 -18.19 3.46 5.28
CA ARG A 65 -17.28 4.60 5.43
C ARG A 65 -15.94 4.11 5.95
N ASN A 66 -14.88 4.85 5.68
CA ASN A 66 -13.54 4.55 6.18
C ASN A 66 -13.03 5.51 7.26
N ARG A 67 -13.77 6.60 7.53
CA ARG A 67 -13.47 7.58 8.58
C ARG A 67 -14.67 7.80 9.52
N ASP A 68 -14.38 8.25 10.73
CA ASP A 68 -15.36 8.74 11.70
C ASP A 68 -15.80 10.19 11.40
N GLU A 69 -16.70 10.73 12.21
CA GLU A 69 -17.21 12.10 12.07
C GLU A 69 -16.15 13.18 12.33
N GLN A 70 -15.02 12.83 12.96
CA GLN A 70 -13.87 13.72 13.14
C GLN A 70 -12.84 13.59 12.01
N GLY A 71 -13.13 12.78 10.98
CA GLY A 71 -12.25 12.56 9.83
C GLY A 71 -11.08 11.62 10.11
N ARG A 72 -11.10 10.88 11.23
CA ARG A 72 -10.05 9.90 11.56
C ARG A 72 -10.42 8.55 10.96
N TYR A 73 -9.43 7.81 10.48
CA TYR A 73 -9.65 6.46 9.98
C TYR A 73 -10.26 5.54 11.05
N LEU A 74 -11.23 4.73 10.67
CA LEU A 74 -11.74 3.64 11.53
C LEU A 74 -10.66 2.59 11.75
N GLU A 75 -10.82 1.78 12.80
CA GLU A 75 -9.76 0.89 13.32
C GLU A 75 -9.17 -0.05 12.27
N VAL A 76 -10.01 -0.66 11.43
CA VAL A 76 -9.56 -1.57 10.36
C VAL A 76 -8.66 -0.87 9.33
N PHE A 77 -8.92 0.39 9.01
CA PHE A 77 -8.11 1.17 8.05
C PHE A 77 -6.84 1.70 8.72
N ARG A 78 -6.90 2.06 10.00
CA ARG A 78 -5.69 2.35 10.79
C ARG A 78 -4.80 1.12 10.90
N TYR A 79 -5.38 -0.07 11.05
CA TYR A 79 -4.63 -1.32 11.04
C TYR A 79 -3.94 -1.55 9.69
N ALA A 80 -4.63 -1.31 8.57
CA ALA A 80 -4.01 -1.37 7.24
C ALA A 80 -2.80 -0.45 7.11
N ARG A 81 -2.94 0.82 7.54
CA ARG A 81 -1.84 1.78 7.58
C ARG A 81 -0.65 1.30 8.41
N VAL A 82 -0.91 0.81 9.62
CA VAL A 82 0.14 0.33 10.55
C VAL A 82 0.85 -0.89 9.96
N MET A 83 0.10 -1.84 9.41
CA MET A 83 0.67 -3.05 8.83
C MET A 83 1.54 -2.75 7.60
N THR A 84 1.16 -1.78 6.77
CA THR A 84 2.00 -1.31 5.66
C THR A 84 3.33 -0.74 6.14
N LEU A 85 3.30 0.14 7.15
CA LEU A 85 4.51 0.71 7.73
C LEU A 85 5.43 -0.38 8.30
N LEU A 86 4.88 -1.29 9.11
CA LEU A 86 5.66 -2.36 9.75
C LEU A 86 6.23 -3.36 8.75
N ALA A 87 5.44 -3.77 7.74
CA ALA A 87 5.89 -4.69 6.71
C ALA A 87 6.99 -4.08 5.83
N ALA A 88 6.83 -2.81 5.43
CA ALA A 88 7.83 -2.10 4.64
C ALA A 88 9.15 -1.95 5.42
N ALA A 89 9.06 -1.48 6.68
CA ALA A 89 10.22 -1.34 7.55
C ALA A 89 10.96 -2.67 7.79
N ARG A 90 10.21 -3.77 8.01
CA ARG A 90 10.79 -5.12 8.14
C ARG A 90 11.54 -5.55 6.87
N ALA A 91 10.98 -5.28 5.70
CA ALA A 91 11.56 -5.66 4.42
C ALA A 91 12.68 -4.71 3.95
N GLY A 92 12.87 -3.57 4.62
CA GLY A 92 13.83 -2.55 4.20
C GLY A 92 13.41 -1.81 2.94
N VAL A 93 12.10 -1.75 2.65
CA VAL A 93 11.52 -1.08 1.46
C VAL A 93 10.77 0.19 1.88
N GLN A 94 10.48 1.08 0.94
CA GLN A 94 9.89 2.39 1.26
C GLN A 94 8.40 2.25 1.67
N PRO A 95 8.00 2.68 2.87
CA PRO A 95 6.58 2.89 3.18
C PRO A 95 6.09 4.17 2.49
N VAL A 96 4.96 4.08 1.79
CA VAL A 96 4.32 5.21 1.11
C VAL A 96 2.91 5.39 1.67
N ALA A 97 2.60 6.63 2.06
CA ALA A 97 1.27 6.97 2.55
C ALA A 97 0.23 6.89 1.42
N THR A 98 -1.03 6.71 1.82
CA THR A 98 -2.17 6.80 0.89
C THR A 98 -2.48 8.24 0.53
N VAL A 99 -3.37 8.43 -0.43
CA VAL A 99 -3.85 9.75 -0.83
C VAL A 99 -4.88 10.30 0.15
N TYR A 100 -4.86 11.62 0.36
CA TYR A 100 -5.96 12.31 1.03
C TYR A 100 -6.99 12.74 -0.03
N VAL A 101 -8.14 12.07 -0.05
CA VAL A 101 -9.12 12.19 -1.14
C VAL A 101 -10.01 13.43 -1.06
N ASP A 102 -10.22 14.00 0.13
CA ASP A 102 -11.01 15.22 0.28
C ASP A 102 -10.17 16.45 -0.03
N ILE A 103 -10.14 16.83 -1.32
CA ILE A 103 -9.35 17.97 -1.79
C ILE A 103 -9.82 19.33 -1.24
N ARG A 104 -10.99 19.39 -0.58
CA ARG A 104 -11.54 20.62 0.00
C ARG A 104 -11.22 20.76 1.49
N ASP A 105 -11.00 19.65 2.20
CA ASP A 105 -10.60 19.67 3.62
C ASP A 105 -9.08 19.84 3.80
N HIS A 106 -8.61 21.07 3.62
CA HIS A 106 -7.21 21.42 3.85
C HIS A 106 -6.76 21.21 5.31
N GLU A 107 -7.65 21.41 6.28
CA GLU A 107 -7.32 21.21 7.69
C GLU A 107 -7.18 19.73 8.03
N GLY A 108 -8.03 18.88 7.46
CA GLY A 108 -7.92 17.42 7.52
C GLY A 108 -6.64 16.90 6.90
N PHE A 109 -6.27 17.41 5.71
CA PHE A 109 -4.98 17.08 5.11
C PHE A 109 -3.80 17.47 6.03
N ARG A 110 -3.84 18.65 6.65
CA ARG A 110 -2.79 19.08 7.61
C ARG A 110 -2.74 18.20 8.85
N ARG A 111 -3.89 17.78 9.41
CA ARG A 111 -3.94 16.84 10.53
C ARG A 111 -3.32 15.51 10.14
N GLU A 112 -3.74 14.93 9.03
CA GLU A 112 -3.23 13.64 8.57
C GLU A 112 -1.72 13.66 8.32
N ARG A 113 -1.19 14.73 7.72
CA ARG A 113 0.25 14.90 7.51
C ARG A 113 1.05 14.94 8.82
N ARG A 114 0.48 15.50 9.90
CA ARG A 114 1.13 15.51 11.23
C ARG A 114 1.07 14.15 11.91
N GLU A 115 0.02 13.39 11.64
CA GLU A 115 -0.15 12.04 12.18
C GLU A 115 0.59 10.97 11.37
N ALA A 116 0.95 11.27 10.11
CA ALA A 116 1.80 10.45 9.24
C ALA A 116 3.17 10.23 9.89
N ALA A 117 3.46 8.98 10.25
CA ALA A 117 4.75 8.51 10.75
C ALA A 117 5.50 7.80 9.61
#